data_AF-A0AA97DSP5-F1
#
_entry.id   AF-A0AA97DSP5-F1
#
_cell.length_a   1.000
_cell.length_b   1.000
_cell.length_c   1.000
_cell.angle_alpha   90.00
_cell.angle_beta   90.00
_cell.angle_gamma   90.00
#
_symmetry.space_group_name_H-M   'P 1'
#
loop_
_entity.id
_entity.type
_entity.pdbx_description
1 polymer ?
#
loop_
_entity_poly.entity_id
_entity_poly.type
_entity_poly.pdbx_seq_one_letter_code
_entity_poly.pdbx_strand_id
1 'polypeptide(L)'
;MTKSKSLYHLVLAGVLCAIGIIIPMFSPIKIRIDPMSFTLASHVAVFLAMFISPAVGAAVALGTTLGFFLGGFSLPIVLRALSHIIFVALGAIYLQRHPELLDFRQATSNRGLRLLSLGCWTSVVHAVCEALIVIPFYAAMAMPMQEMLRLIVLLVGVGSFVHSMIDYAISLLIWKPVSGTMRKAKTV
;
A
#
# COMPACT_ATOMS: atom_id res chain seq x y z
N MET A 1 -2.58 17.70 -28.25
CA MET A 1 -3.06 17.76 -26.86
C MET A 1 -1.91 17.49 -25.90
N THR A 2 -1.29 18.54 -25.36
CA THR A 2 -0.38 18.41 -24.21
C THR A 2 -1.21 18.04 -22.99
N LYS A 3 -1.26 16.76 -22.62
CA LYS A 3 -1.86 16.37 -21.34
C LYS A 3 -0.99 16.98 -20.24
N SER A 4 -1.54 17.91 -19.45
CA SER A 4 -0.84 18.38 -18.24
C SER A 4 -0.56 17.17 -17.35
N LYS A 5 0.72 16.87 -17.09
CA LYS A 5 1.16 15.77 -16.20
C LYS A 5 0.47 15.84 -14.84
N SER A 6 0.23 17.05 -14.36
CA SER A 6 -0.47 17.31 -13.10
C SER A 6 -1.93 16.84 -13.15
N LEU A 7 -2.68 17.18 -14.20
CA LEU A 7 -4.06 16.72 -14.38
C LEU A 7 -4.15 15.20 -14.47
N TYR A 8 -3.20 14.57 -15.17
CA TYR A 8 -3.15 13.12 -15.27
C TYR A 8 -2.89 12.44 -13.92
N HIS A 9 -1.90 12.93 -13.15
CA HIS A 9 -1.62 12.44 -11.80
C HIS A 9 -2.80 12.66 -10.84
N LEU A 10 -3.49 13.79 -10.95
CA LEU A 10 -4.68 14.09 -10.15
C LEU A 10 -5.80 13.06 -10.42
N VAL A 11 -6.14 12.83 -11.69
CA VAL A 11 -7.18 11.86 -12.06
C VAL A 11 -6.80 10.45 -11.60
N LEU A 12 -5.55 10.06 -11.81
CA LEU A 12 -5.06 8.75 -11.43
C LEU A 12 -5.06 8.54 -9.91
N ALA A 13 -4.64 9.55 -9.14
CA ALA A 13 -4.75 9.54 -7.69
C ALA A 13 -6.22 9.40 -7.26
N GLY A 14 -7.14 10.15 -7.87
CA GLY A 14 -8.57 10.05 -7.57
C GLY A 14 -9.15 8.66 -7.82
N VAL A 15 -8.83 8.04 -8.95
CA VAL A 15 -9.26 6.67 -9.28
C VAL A 15 -8.68 5.66 -8.29
N LEU A 16 -7.40 5.77 -7.97
CA LEU A 16 -6.75 4.87 -7.01
C LEU A 16 -7.30 5.05 -5.59
N CYS A 17 -7.62 6.29 -5.16
CA CYS A 17 -8.33 6.54 -3.92
C CYS A 17 -9.67 5.81 -3.90
N ALA A 18 -10.48 5.97 -4.95
CA ALA A 18 -11.79 5.33 -5.05
C ALA A 18 -11.69 3.80 -4.97
N ILE A 19 -10.74 3.19 -5.68
CA ILE A 19 -10.48 1.74 -5.62
C ILE A 19 -10.04 1.33 -4.21
N GLY A 20 -9.09 2.06 -3.60
CA GLY A 20 -8.59 1.78 -2.26
C GLY A 20 -9.66 1.90 -1.17
N ILE A 21 -10.71 2.69 -1.40
CA ILE A 21 -11.87 2.81 -0.50
C ILE A 21 -12.89 1.68 -0.75
N ILE A 22 -13.24 1.42 -2.01
CA ILE A 22 -14.28 0.46 -2.39
C ILE A 22 -13.90 -0.98 -2.01
N ILE A 23 -12.63 -1.37 -2.20
CA ILE A 23 -12.20 -2.75 -1.92
C ILE A 23 -12.49 -3.13 -0.45
N PRO A 24 -12.05 -2.38 0.57
CA PRO A 24 -12.35 -2.73 1.98
C PRO A 24 -13.82 -2.63 2.40
N MET A 25 -14.62 -1.86 1.65
CA MET A 25 -16.06 -1.72 1.90
C MET A 25 -16.86 -2.91 1.37
N PHE A 26 -16.49 -3.46 0.22
CA PHE A 26 -17.30 -4.45 -0.51
C PHE A 26 -16.60 -5.78 -0.82
N SER A 27 -15.33 -5.94 -0.47
CA SER A 27 -14.59 -7.17 -0.79
C SER A 27 -15.25 -8.40 -0.15
N PRO A 28 -15.51 -9.46 -0.94
CA PRO A 28 -16.05 -10.71 -0.42
C PRO A 28 -15.00 -11.52 0.36
N ILE A 29 -13.72 -11.17 0.26
CA ILE A 29 -12.60 -11.86 0.92
C ILE A 29 -12.01 -10.92 1.98
N LYS A 30 -12.66 -10.91 3.16
CA LYS A 30 -12.29 -10.10 4.32
C LYS A 30 -12.39 -10.92 5.60
N ILE A 31 -11.28 -11.04 6.30
CA ILE A 31 -11.20 -11.72 7.60
C ILE A 31 -10.96 -10.65 8.67
N ARG A 32 -11.88 -10.53 9.63
CA ARG A 32 -11.81 -9.55 10.71
C ARG A 32 -11.45 -10.25 12.02
N ILE A 33 -10.35 -9.81 12.63
CA ILE A 33 -9.88 -10.26 13.95
C ILE A 33 -9.50 -8.97 14.66
N ASP A 34 -10.44 -8.36 15.39
CA ASP A 34 -10.26 -7.02 15.93
C ASP A 34 -8.97 -6.91 16.77
N PRO A 35 -8.21 -5.79 16.66
CA PRO A 35 -8.44 -4.59 15.85
C PRO A 35 -7.95 -4.71 14.38
N MET A 36 -7.59 -5.92 13.94
CA MET A 36 -7.11 -6.20 12.59
C MET A 36 -8.24 -6.58 11.62
N SER A 37 -7.99 -6.27 10.35
CA SER A 37 -8.83 -6.68 9.23
C SER A 37 -7.91 -6.96 8.06
N PHE A 38 -7.94 -8.19 7.55
CA PHE A 38 -7.21 -8.61 6.36
C PHE A 38 -8.19 -8.71 5.21
N THR A 39 -8.12 -7.75 4.30
CA THR A 39 -8.95 -7.72 3.10
C THR A 39 -8.07 -7.92 1.89
N LEU A 40 -8.29 -8.99 1.12
CA LEU A 40 -7.48 -9.27 -0.07
C LEU A 40 -7.48 -8.05 -1.02
N ALA A 41 -6.32 -7.70 -1.55
CA ALA A 41 -6.10 -6.59 -2.48
C ALA A 41 -6.29 -5.18 -1.89
N SER A 42 -6.44 -5.01 -0.58
CA SER A 42 -6.67 -3.69 0.03
C SER A 42 -5.53 -2.70 -0.19
N HIS A 43 -4.29 -3.16 -0.29
CA HIS A 43 -3.13 -2.30 -0.51
C HIS A 43 -2.76 -2.16 -2.00
N VAL A 44 -3.43 -2.86 -2.91
CA VAL A 44 -3.08 -2.84 -4.33
C VAL A 44 -3.13 -1.43 -4.90
N ALA A 45 -4.16 -0.65 -4.57
CA ALA A 45 -4.27 0.72 -5.04
C ALA A 45 -3.11 1.61 -4.55
N VAL A 46 -2.65 1.42 -3.31
CA VAL A 46 -1.57 2.21 -2.72
C VAL A 46 -0.20 1.80 -3.29
N PHE A 47 0.00 0.52 -3.60
CA PHE A 47 1.20 0.05 -4.31
C PHE A 47 1.24 0.53 -5.77
N LEU A 48 0.11 0.54 -6.48
CA LEU A 48 0.05 1.15 -7.81
C LEU A 48 0.36 2.65 -7.73
N ALA A 49 -0.13 3.36 -6.71
CA ALA A 49 0.22 4.76 -6.45
C ALA A 49 1.73 4.95 -6.23
N MET A 50 2.35 4.05 -5.46
CA MET A 50 3.80 4.00 -5.23
C MET A 50 4.60 3.86 -6.54
N PHE A 51 4.11 3.07 -7.50
CA PHE A 51 4.77 2.87 -8.80
C PHE A 51 4.74 4.12 -9.70
N ILE A 52 3.83 5.06 -9.44
CA ILE A 52 3.66 6.27 -10.25
C ILE A 52 4.61 7.37 -9.78
N SER A 53 4.46 7.82 -8.52
CA SER A 53 5.31 8.85 -7.90
C SER A 53 5.03 8.99 -6.39
N PRO A 54 5.96 9.57 -5.59
CA PRO A 54 5.74 9.87 -4.18
C PRO A 54 4.53 10.79 -3.94
N ALA A 55 4.30 11.77 -4.81
CA ALA A 55 3.16 12.67 -4.68
C ALA A 55 1.82 11.95 -4.87
N VAL A 56 1.72 11.07 -5.87
CA VAL A 56 0.52 10.23 -6.09
C VAL A 56 0.36 9.22 -4.96
N GLY A 57 1.45 8.60 -4.52
CA GLY A 57 1.47 7.71 -3.37
C GLY A 57 0.93 8.37 -2.09
N ALA A 58 1.43 9.55 -1.76
CA ALA A 58 0.96 10.33 -0.61
C ALA A 58 -0.51 10.74 -0.75
N ALA A 59 -0.93 11.20 -1.94
CA ALA A 59 -2.31 11.57 -2.19
C ALA A 59 -3.27 10.38 -2.00
N VAL A 60 -2.89 9.18 -2.47
CA VAL A 60 -3.71 7.97 -2.31
C VAL A 60 -3.74 7.48 -0.86
N ALA A 61 -2.61 7.49 -0.16
CA ALA A 61 -2.58 7.13 1.26
C ALA A 61 -3.46 8.07 2.11
N LEU A 62 -3.35 9.39 1.91
CA LEU A 62 -4.17 10.37 2.62
C LEU A 62 -5.65 10.30 2.22
N GLY A 63 -5.92 10.16 0.92
CA GLY A 63 -7.28 10.08 0.39
C GLY A 63 -8.04 8.84 0.87
N THR A 64 -7.38 7.67 0.89
CA THR A 64 -7.97 6.43 1.43
C THR A 64 -8.16 6.52 2.94
N THR A 65 -7.21 7.13 3.67
CA THR A 65 -7.37 7.39 5.11
C THR A 65 -8.60 8.25 5.39
N LEU A 66 -8.75 9.37 4.68
CA LEU A 66 -9.92 10.24 4.81
C LEU A 66 -11.20 9.50 4.42
N GLY A 67 -11.15 8.71 3.34
CA GLY A 67 -12.27 7.88 2.92
C GLY A 67 -12.70 6.84 3.96
N PHE A 68 -11.76 6.18 4.64
CA PHE A 68 -12.07 5.25 5.73
C PHE A 68 -12.64 5.97 6.94
N PHE A 69 -12.10 7.15 7.28
CA PHE A 69 -12.63 7.97 8.36
C PHE A 69 -14.10 8.39 8.09
N LEU A 70 -14.37 8.92 6.90
CA LEU A 70 -15.72 9.32 6.49
C LEU A 70 -16.66 8.12 6.27
N GLY A 71 -16.10 6.97 5.87
CA GLY A 71 -16.82 5.71 5.69
C GLY A 71 -17.16 4.99 7.00
N GLY A 72 -16.81 5.54 8.16
CA GLY A 72 -17.16 4.99 9.47
C GLY A 72 -16.35 3.77 9.90
N PHE A 73 -15.14 3.58 9.34
CA PHE A 73 -14.23 2.53 9.81
C PHE A 73 -13.74 2.84 11.24
N SER A 74 -13.35 1.81 11.99
CA SER A 74 -12.84 1.99 13.34
C SER A 74 -11.52 2.78 13.34
N LEU A 75 -11.28 3.55 14.41
CA LEU A 75 -10.08 4.38 14.53
C LEU A 75 -8.76 3.60 14.33
N PRO A 76 -8.57 2.37 14.86
CA PRO A 76 -7.36 1.59 14.58
C PRO A 76 -7.14 1.34 13.09
N ILE A 77 -8.21 1.09 12.31
CA ILE A 77 -8.11 0.87 10.87
C ILE A 77 -7.73 2.16 10.14
N VAL A 78 -8.33 3.28 10.52
CA VAL A 78 -8.03 4.60 9.93
C VAL A 78 -6.56 4.98 10.17
N LEU A 79 -6.05 4.82 11.39
CA LEU A 79 -4.67 5.16 11.72
C LEU A 79 -3.65 4.21 11.06
N ARG A 80 -3.99 2.93 10.90
CA ARG A 80 -3.17 2.01 10.11
C ARG A 80 -3.10 2.44 8.65
N ALA A 81 -4.23 2.81 8.05
CA ALA A 81 -4.27 3.35 6.68
C ALA A 81 -3.43 4.63 6.55
N LEU A 82 -3.45 5.52 7.54
CA LEU A 82 -2.62 6.72 7.57
C LEU A 82 -1.13 6.37 7.55
N SER A 83 -0.72 5.34 8.29
CA SER A 83 0.67 4.90 8.36
C SER A 83 1.24 4.44 7.01
N HIS A 84 0.37 4.08 6.06
CA HIS A 84 0.79 3.64 4.72
C HIS A 84 1.59 4.69 3.96
N ILE A 85 1.40 5.97 4.27
CA ILE A 85 2.16 7.06 3.66
C ILE A 85 3.68 6.84 3.79
N ILE A 86 4.14 6.21 4.87
CA ILE A 86 5.56 5.99 5.16
C ILE A 86 6.17 5.03 4.14
N PHE A 87 5.66 3.80 4.05
CA PHE A 87 6.25 2.80 3.15
C PHE A 87 6.04 3.18 1.68
N VAL A 88 4.91 3.81 1.35
CA VAL A 88 4.58 4.27 0.00
C VAL A 88 5.52 5.39 -0.44
N ALA A 89 5.76 6.38 0.41
CA ALA A 89 6.69 7.46 0.08
C ALA A 89 8.10 6.92 -0.14
N LEU A 90 8.60 6.08 0.77
CA LEU A 90 9.95 5.53 0.66
C LEU A 90 10.11 4.61 -0.55
N GLY A 91 9.17 3.70 -0.79
CA GLY A 91 9.18 2.82 -1.96
C GLY A 91 9.07 3.59 -3.27
N ALA A 92 8.26 4.64 -3.33
CA ALA A 92 8.13 5.49 -4.51
C ALA A 92 9.41 6.28 -4.80
N ILE A 93 10.08 6.81 -3.75
CA ILE A 93 11.37 7.50 -3.91
C ILE A 93 12.43 6.55 -4.46
N TYR A 94 12.48 5.31 -3.95
CA TYR A 94 13.39 4.28 -4.48
C TYR A 94 13.11 3.99 -5.96
N LEU A 95 11.84 3.80 -6.34
CA LEU A 95 11.43 3.52 -7.71
C LEU A 95 11.64 4.68 -8.68
N GLN A 96 11.60 5.93 -8.19
CA GLN A 96 11.96 7.10 -9.02
C GLN A 96 13.43 7.11 -9.40
N ARG A 97 14.31 6.61 -8.53
CA ARG A 97 15.74 6.47 -8.80
C ARG A 97 16.07 5.23 -9.64
N HIS A 98 15.14 4.27 -9.70
CA HIS A 98 15.29 3.01 -10.43
C HIS A 98 14.10 2.72 -11.37
N PRO A 99 13.80 3.60 -12.33
CA PRO A 99 12.63 3.47 -13.21
C PRO A 99 12.69 2.22 -14.11
N GLU A 100 13.88 1.66 -14.35
CA GLU A 100 14.09 0.44 -15.14
C GLU A 100 13.44 -0.81 -14.52
N LEU A 101 13.20 -0.79 -13.20
CA LEU A 101 12.57 -1.91 -12.49
C LEU A 101 11.10 -2.10 -12.87
N LEU A 102 10.42 -1.00 -13.21
CA LEU A 102 9.00 -0.98 -13.57
C LEU A 102 8.74 -0.94 -15.07
N ASP A 103 9.78 -0.79 -15.91
CA ASP A 103 9.68 -0.89 -17.36
C ASP A 103 9.91 -2.33 -17.83
N PHE A 104 8.85 -3.13 -17.84
CA PHE A 104 8.90 -4.54 -18.22
C PHE A 104 9.25 -4.77 -19.71
N ARG A 105 9.32 -3.73 -20.54
CA ARG A 105 9.74 -3.86 -21.95
C ARG A 105 11.26 -3.86 -22.11
N GLN A 106 11.98 -3.24 -21.16
CA GLN A 106 13.44 -3.23 -21.16
C GLN A 106 13.96 -4.48 -20.45
N ALA A 107 15.08 -5.03 -20.92
CA ALA A 107 15.80 -6.06 -20.19
C ALA A 107 16.57 -5.38 -19.03
N THR A 108 16.39 -5.89 -17.81
CA THR A 108 17.09 -5.39 -16.63
C THR A 108 17.64 -6.58 -15.85
N SER A 109 18.95 -6.57 -15.65
CA SER A 109 19.62 -7.61 -14.85
C SER A 109 19.06 -7.64 -13.43
N ASN A 110 18.82 -8.83 -12.91
CA ASN A 110 18.34 -9.08 -11.54
C ASN A 110 17.02 -8.38 -11.17
N ARG A 111 16.17 -8.00 -12.15
CA ARG A 111 14.88 -7.33 -11.89
C ARG A 111 14.04 -8.06 -10.84
N GLY A 112 13.87 -9.37 -11.01
CA GLY A 112 13.03 -10.18 -10.11
C GLY A 112 13.51 -10.09 -8.67
N LEU A 113 14.81 -10.26 -8.43
CA LEU A 113 15.40 -10.16 -7.10
C LEU A 113 15.27 -8.73 -6.53
N ARG A 114 15.54 -7.69 -7.32
CA ARG A 114 15.41 -6.30 -6.86
C ARG A 114 13.97 -5.92 -6.51
N LEU A 115 13.00 -6.35 -7.32
CA LEU A 115 11.57 -6.13 -7.04
C LEU A 115 11.10 -6.93 -5.81
N LEU A 116 11.59 -8.16 -5.63
CA LEU A 116 11.33 -8.96 -4.44
C LEU A 116 11.89 -8.30 -3.19
N SER A 117 13.16 -7.86 -3.23
CA SER A 117 13.79 -7.14 -2.13
C SER A 117 13.04 -5.85 -1.76
N LEU A 118 12.58 -5.09 -2.76
CA LEU A 118 11.75 -3.90 -2.53
C LEU A 118 10.40 -4.26 -1.88
N GLY A 119 9.75 -5.32 -2.36
CA GLY A 119 8.49 -5.82 -1.79
C GLY A 119 8.67 -6.24 -0.33
N CYS A 120 9.69 -7.03 -0.03
CA CYS A 120 10.00 -7.46 1.34
C CYS A 120 10.29 -6.26 2.23
N TRP A 121 11.14 -5.33 1.77
CA TRP A 121 11.50 -4.15 2.56
C TRP A 121 10.29 -3.26 2.85
N THR A 122 9.47 -2.95 1.83
CA THR A 122 8.24 -2.14 2.02
C THR A 122 7.24 -2.84 2.93
N SER A 123 7.12 -4.17 2.84
CA SER A 123 6.23 -4.97 3.69
C SER A 123 6.68 -5.01 5.15
N VAL A 124 7.98 -5.01 5.41
CA VAL A 124 8.52 -4.88 6.78
C VAL A 124 8.20 -3.49 7.34
N VAL A 125 8.44 -2.43 6.57
CA VAL A 125 8.12 -1.06 7.01
C VAL A 125 6.63 -0.92 7.30
N HIS A 126 5.78 -1.43 6.42
CA HIS A 126 4.33 -1.49 6.61
C HIS A 126 3.95 -2.20 7.92
N ALA A 127 4.42 -3.44 8.13
CA ALA A 127 4.10 -4.23 9.31
C ALA A 127 4.57 -3.57 10.62
N VAL A 128 5.75 -2.94 10.63
CA VAL A 128 6.26 -2.19 11.78
C VAL A 128 5.37 -0.98 12.07
N CYS A 129 4.99 -0.23 11.04
CA CYS A 129 4.12 0.93 11.20
C CYS A 129 2.74 0.52 11.75
N GLU A 130 2.14 -0.55 11.22
CA GLU A 130 0.88 -1.07 11.75
C GLU A 130 1.02 -1.55 13.19
N ALA A 131 2.09 -2.26 13.54
CA ALA A 131 2.37 -2.70 14.91
C ALA A 131 2.43 -1.52 15.89
N LEU A 132 3.14 -0.44 15.52
CA LEU A 132 3.23 0.77 16.34
C LEU A 132 1.85 1.42 16.56
N ILE A 133 0.98 1.41 15.55
CA ILE A 133 -0.38 1.95 15.67
C ILE A 133 -1.25 1.09 16.59
N VAL A 134 -1.17 -0.24 16.52
CA VAL A 134 -2.11 -1.12 17.27
C VAL A 134 -1.73 -1.36 18.73
N ILE A 135 -0.45 -1.20 19.11
CA ILE A 135 0.01 -1.33 20.51
C ILE A 135 -0.86 -0.54 21.51
N PRO A 136 -1.10 0.77 21.35
CA PRO A 136 -1.91 1.53 22.30
C PRO A 136 -3.36 1.04 22.37
N PHE A 137 -3.91 0.49 21.29
CA PHE A 137 -5.27 -0.07 21.29
C PHE A 137 -5.35 -1.40 22.04
N TYR A 138 -4.39 -2.31 21.84
CA TYR A 138 -4.34 -3.54 22.62
C TYR A 138 -4.13 -3.26 24.12
N ALA A 139 -3.29 -2.29 24.46
CA ALA A 139 -3.09 -1.86 25.84
C ALA A 139 -4.38 -1.28 26.45
N ALA A 140 -5.12 -0.45 25.68
CA ALA A 140 -6.41 0.10 26.12
C ALA A 140 -7.48 -0.96 26.36
N MET A 141 -7.37 -2.14 25.74
CA MET A 141 -8.25 -3.28 25.96
C MET A 141 -7.88 -4.11 27.21
N ALA A 142 -6.88 -3.67 28.00
CA ALA A 142 -6.38 -4.38 29.18
C ALA A 142 -5.97 -5.85 28.88
N MET A 143 -5.50 -6.10 27.65
CA MET A 143 -5.11 -7.43 27.21
C MET A 143 -3.87 -7.92 27.98
N PRO A 144 -3.82 -9.21 28.39
CA PRO A 144 -2.63 -9.78 29.01
C PRO A 144 -1.39 -9.59 28.13
N MET A 145 -0.26 -9.19 28.72
CA MET A 145 0.98 -8.89 27.99
C MET A 145 1.42 -10.02 27.06
N GLN A 146 1.31 -11.28 27.50
CA GLN A 146 1.68 -12.45 26.70
C GLN A 146 0.82 -12.59 25.44
N GLU A 147 -0.48 -12.32 25.56
CA GLU A 147 -1.42 -12.39 24.44
C GLU A 147 -1.20 -11.21 23.48
N MET A 148 -1.00 -10.00 24.01
CA MET A 148 -0.66 -8.82 23.22
C MET A 148 0.60 -9.04 22.39
N LEU A 149 1.68 -9.55 23.00
CA LEU A 149 2.92 -9.86 22.28
C LEU A 149 2.71 -10.93 21.20
N ARG A 150 1.92 -11.97 21.50
CA ARG A 150 1.60 -13.01 20.52
C ARG A 150 0.86 -12.42 19.31
N LEU A 151 -0.15 -11.57 19.53
CA LEU A 151 -0.90 -10.94 18.45
C LEU A 151 -0.05 -9.93 17.67
N ILE A 152 0.77 -9.12 18.34
CA ILE A 152 1.66 -8.16 17.66
C ILE A 152 2.66 -8.89 16.78
N VAL A 153 3.30 -9.96 17.26
CA VAL A 153 4.32 -10.67 16.48
C VAL A 153 3.70 -11.48 15.34
N LEU A 154 2.68 -12.29 15.65
CA LEU A 154 2.10 -13.23 14.68
C LEU A 154 1.06 -12.56 13.78
N LEU A 155 0.02 -11.97 14.37
CA LEU A 155 -1.09 -11.43 13.60
C LEU A 155 -0.67 -10.14 12.88
N VAL A 156 -0.07 -9.19 13.60
CA VAL A 156 0.26 -7.88 13.04
C VAL A 156 1.59 -7.92 12.30
N GLY A 157 2.63 -8.50 12.89
CA GLY A 157 3.95 -8.60 12.26
C GLY A 157 3.92 -9.51 11.04
N VAL A 158 3.74 -10.82 11.26
CA VAL A 158 3.78 -11.81 10.17
C VAL A 158 2.57 -11.66 9.25
N GLY A 159 1.37 -11.49 9.79
CA GLY A 159 0.15 -11.34 8.99
C GLY A 159 0.22 -10.12 8.06
N SER A 160 0.57 -8.94 8.54
CA SER A 160 0.68 -7.75 7.69
C SER A 160 1.82 -7.84 6.68
N PHE A 161 2.93 -8.48 7.05
CA PHE A 161 4.01 -8.75 6.10
C PHE A 161 3.54 -9.63 4.93
N VAL A 162 2.92 -10.78 5.22
CA VAL A 162 2.42 -11.70 4.19
C VAL A 162 1.33 -11.05 3.35
N HIS A 163 0.39 -10.37 4.00
CA HIS A 163 -0.70 -9.65 3.35
C HIS A 163 -0.17 -8.58 2.36
N SER A 164 0.78 -7.76 2.82
CA SER A 164 1.46 -6.75 2.02
C SER A 164 2.22 -7.36 0.84
N MET A 165 2.89 -8.50 1.04
CA MET A 165 3.60 -9.20 -0.03
C MET A 165 2.66 -9.72 -1.13
N ILE A 166 1.50 -10.25 -0.74
CA ILE A 166 0.48 -10.71 -1.69
C ILE A 166 -0.06 -9.51 -2.50
N ASP A 167 -0.45 -8.43 -1.83
CA ASP A 167 -0.96 -7.23 -2.48
C ASP A 167 0.09 -6.58 -3.40
N TYR A 168 1.36 -6.57 -3.00
CA TYR A 168 2.47 -6.09 -3.82
C TYR A 168 2.66 -6.95 -5.08
N ALA A 169 2.60 -8.27 -4.95
CA ALA A 169 2.69 -9.18 -6.10
C ALA A 169 1.53 -8.96 -7.09
N ILE A 170 0.30 -8.83 -6.59
CA ILE A 170 -0.88 -8.50 -7.40
C ILE A 170 -0.66 -7.16 -8.12
N SER A 171 -0.12 -6.16 -7.42
CA SER A 171 0.16 -4.84 -8.00
C SER A 171 1.16 -4.91 -9.15
N LEU A 172 2.21 -5.73 -9.03
CA LEU A 172 3.17 -5.96 -10.11
C LEU A 172 2.53 -6.65 -11.31
N LEU A 173 1.64 -7.62 -11.08
CA LEU A 173 0.88 -8.29 -12.15
C LEU A 173 -0.01 -7.31 -12.91
N ILE A 174 -0.67 -6.40 -12.21
CA ILE A 174 -1.51 -5.35 -12.80
C ILE A 174 -0.64 -4.31 -13.54
N TRP A 175 0.52 -3.95 -12.99
CA TRP A 175 1.40 -2.94 -13.58
C TRP A 175 2.08 -3.40 -14.87
N LYS A 176 2.47 -4.67 -14.94
CA LYS A 176 3.20 -5.25 -16.09
C LYS A 176 2.59 -4.91 -17.46
N PRO A 177 1.29 -5.14 -17.75
CA PRO A 177 0.69 -4.82 -19.04
C PRO A 177 0.61 -3.31 -19.35
N VAL A 178 0.50 -2.47 -18.32
CA VAL A 178 0.29 -1.01 -18.49
C VAL A 178 1.59 -0.18 -18.40
N SER A 179 2.70 -0.79 -18.00
CA SER A 179 4.00 -0.13 -17.83
C SER A 179 4.44 0.68 -19.06
N GLY A 180 4.15 0.17 -20.27
CA GLY A 180 4.47 0.84 -21.53
C GLY A 180 3.63 2.07 -21.89
N THR A 181 2.42 2.19 -21.37
CA THR A 181 1.55 3.37 -21.59
C THR A 181 1.80 4.46 -20.56
N MET A 182 2.15 4.08 -19.32
CA MET A 182 2.36 5.01 -18.21
C MET A 182 3.60 5.90 -18.39
N ARG A 183 4.67 5.41 -19.05
CA ARG A 183 5.90 6.20 -19.23
C ARG A 183 5.83 7.26 -20.33
N LYS A 184 5.01 7.07 -21.38
CA LYS A 184 4.78 8.12 -22.41
C LYS A 184 4.22 9.41 -21.79
N ALA A 185 3.51 9.30 -20.66
CA ALA A 185 3.04 10.47 -19.91
C ALA A 185 4.15 11.23 -19.15
N LYS A 186 5.32 10.62 -18.91
CA LYS A 186 6.46 11.26 -18.22
C LYS A 186 7.43 11.97 -19.19
N THR A 187 7.49 11.55 -20.45
CA THR A 187 8.50 12.00 -21.44
C THR A 187 7.98 12.93 -22.54
N VAL A 188 6.72 13.36 -22.49
CA VAL A 188 6.18 14.44 -23.34
C VAL A 188 5.91 15.68 -22.51
#